data_AF-A0A7S3GP59-F1
#
_entry.id   AF-A0A7S3GP59-F1
#
_cell.length_a   1.000
_cell.length_b   1.000
_cell.length_c   1.000
_cell.angle_alpha   90.00
_cell.angle_beta   90.00
_cell.angle_gamma   90.00
#
_symmetry.space_group_name_H-M   'P 1'
#
loop_
_entity.id
_entity.type
_entity.pdbx_description
1 polymer ?
#
loop_
_entity_poly.entity_id
_entity_poly.type
_entity_poly.pdbx_seq_one_letter_code
_entity_poly.pdbx_strand_id
1 'polypeptide(L)'
;PVDAAMYTSIPCAVFLLVPALCMPHPTAWPHYGMITDWEVFQKVLTLSPKTLGLVLMSGFFAAAYNLLQFLMVNYLSATHTAFCGNFNKAATIALSIIMGMEQLPGGVWSGLMVGAIFGNIMSFTCFSYLKATAKTAKAKDGAAAGSETRTPEGSRLPSDADGKN
;
A
#
# COMPACT_ATOMS: atom_id res chain seq x y z
N PRO A 1 0.59 -0.13 -18.29
CA PRO A 1 0.49 -1.14 -17.21
C PRO A 1 -0.83 -1.05 -16.42
N VAL A 2 -1.38 0.16 -16.17
CA VAL A 2 -2.75 0.34 -15.63
C VAL A 2 -3.81 -0.25 -16.58
N ASP A 3 -3.67 -0.02 -17.88
CA ASP A 3 -4.60 -0.56 -18.88
C ASP A 3 -4.65 -2.08 -18.85
N ALA A 4 -3.49 -2.75 -18.77
CA ALA A 4 -3.42 -4.21 -18.66
C ALA A 4 -4.10 -4.74 -17.38
N ALA A 5 -4.04 -3.98 -16.27
CA ALA A 5 -4.74 -4.34 -15.04
C ALA A 5 -6.26 -4.18 -15.18
N MET A 6 -6.74 -3.17 -15.91
CA MET A 6 -8.18 -2.99 -16.17
C MET A 6 -8.72 -4.03 -17.16
N TYR A 7 -7.96 -4.32 -18.22
CA TYR A 7 -8.31 -5.34 -19.22
C TYR A 7 -8.35 -6.76 -18.65
N THR A 8 -7.66 -7.03 -17.54
CA THR A 8 -7.67 -8.35 -16.89
C THR A 8 -8.61 -8.41 -15.68
N SER A 9 -8.76 -7.32 -14.93
CA SER A 9 -9.63 -7.30 -13.75
C SER A 9 -11.12 -7.29 -14.10
N ILE A 10 -11.55 -6.59 -15.16
CA ILE A 10 -12.96 -6.54 -15.55
C ILE A 10 -13.48 -7.94 -15.98
N PRO A 11 -12.81 -8.69 -16.87
CA PRO A 11 -13.26 -10.04 -17.22
C PRO A 11 -13.26 -10.98 -16.01
N CYS A 12 -12.23 -10.93 -15.17
CA CYS A 12 -12.17 -11.72 -13.94
C CYS A 12 -13.31 -11.37 -12.98
N ALA A 13 -13.63 -10.08 -12.81
CA ALA A 13 -14.74 -9.65 -11.97
C ALA A 13 -16.07 -10.17 -12.49
N VAL A 14 -16.32 -10.09 -13.80
CA VAL A 14 -17.54 -10.64 -14.42
C VAL A 14 -17.63 -12.15 -14.25
N PHE A 15 -16.51 -12.87 -14.47
CA PHE A 15 -16.46 -14.32 -14.29
C PHE A 15 -16.71 -14.75 -12.85
N LEU A 16 -16.20 -13.99 -11.87
CA LEU A 16 -16.37 -14.27 -10.45
C LEU A 16 -17.71 -13.78 -9.90
N LEU A 17 -18.37 -12.82 -10.56
CA LEU A 17 -19.65 -12.28 -10.13
C LEU A 17 -20.74 -13.37 -10.10
N VAL A 18 -20.76 -14.24 -11.10
CA VAL A 18 -21.75 -15.32 -11.20
C VAL A 18 -21.64 -16.31 -10.04
N PRO A 19 -20.49 -16.96 -9.79
CA PRO A 19 -20.34 -17.85 -8.63
C PRO A 19 -20.50 -17.10 -7.30
N ALA A 20 -20.06 -15.84 -7.21
CA ALA A 20 -20.25 -15.05 -5.99
C ALA A 20 -21.73 -14.85 -5.66
N LEU A 21 -22.57 -14.49 -6.65
CA LEU A 21 -23.99 -14.23 -6.39
C LEU A 21 -24.84 -15.49 -6.24
N CYS A 22 -24.45 -16.58 -6.91
CA CYS A 22 -25.29 -17.78 -7.02
C CYS A 22 -24.89 -18.91 -6.06
N MET A 23 -23.69 -18.90 -5.47
CA MET A 23 -23.32 -19.91 -4.49
C MET A 23 -23.83 -19.54 -3.09
N PRO A 24 -24.45 -20.49 -2.35
CA PRO A 24 -24.86 -20.25 -0.99
C PRO A 24 -23.64 -20.06 -0.09
N HIS A 25 -23.73 -19.10 0.83
CA HIS A 25 -22.66 -18.87 1.79
C HIS A 25 -22.50 -20.05 2.74
N PRO A 26 -21.26 -20.46 3.08
CA PRO A 26 -20.99 -21.57 4.00
C PRO A 26 -21.36 -21.23 5.45
N THR A 27 -21.65 -19.96 5.74
CA THR A 27 -22.08 -19.46 7.05
C THR A 27 -23.59 -19.23 7.06
N ALA A 28 -24.29 -19.93 7.96
CA ALA A 28 -25.73 -19.75 8.12
C ALA A 28 -26.04 -18.34 8.64
N TRP A 29 -26.90 -17.61 7.91
CA TRP A 29 -27.37 -16.31 8.36
C TRP A 29 -28.42 -16.50 9.47
N PRO A 30 -28.32 -15.77 10.60
CA PRO A 30 -29.27 -15.88 11.69
C PRO A 30 -30.70 -15.72 11.19
N HIS A 31 -31.58 -16.69 11.49
CA HIS A 31 -32.99 -16.75 11.08
C HIS A 31 -33.30 -16.99 9.59
N TYR A 32 -32.30 -17.04 8.70
CA TYR A 32 -32.51 -17.25 7.26
C TYR A 32 -31.86 -18.52 6.70
N GLY A 33 -30.95 -19.17 7.44
CA GLY A 33 -30.30 -20.41 7.00
C GLY A 33 -29.22 -20.16 5.96
N MET A 34 -29.01 -21.12 5.05
CA MET A 34 -28.07 -20.97 3.93
C MET A 34 -28.77 -20.27 2.77
N ILE A 35 -28.42 -19.00 2.57
CA ILE A 35 -28.94 -18.16 1.48
C ILE A 35 -27.80 -17.72 0.57
N THR A 36 -28.14 -17.39 -0.67
CA THR A 36 -27.22 -16.84 -1.66
C THR A 36 -26.95 -15.36 -1.42
N ASP A 37 -25.81 -14.86 -1.89
CA ASP A 37 -25.48 -13.43 -1.82
C ASP A 37 -26.51 -12.55 -2.55
N TRP A 38 -27.17 -13.10 -3.58
CA TRP A 38 -28.29 -12.41 -4.25
C TRP A 38 -29.51 -12.26 -3.33
N GLU A 39 -29.87 -13.30 -2.58
CA GLU A 39 -30.98 -13.23 -1.62
C GLU A 39 -30.63 -12.30 -0.45
N VAL A 40 -29.37 -12.34 0.03
CA VAL A 40 -28.85 -11.39 1.01
C VAL A 40 -29.03 -9.95 0.51
N PHE A 41 -28.63 -9.68 -0.73
CA PHE A 41 -28.75 -8.36 -1.34
C PHE A 41 -30.21 -7.89 -1.39
N GLN A 42 -31.14 -8.75 -1.83
CA GLN A 42 -32.58 -8.45 -1.83
C GLN A 42 -33.12 -8.17 -0.42
N LYS A 43 -32.69 -8.93 0.59
CA LYS A 43 -33.09 -8.71 1.99
C LYS A 43 -32.56 -7.39 2.52
N VAL A 44 -31.28 -7.08 2.30
CA VAL A 44 -30.66 -5.81 2.73
C VAL A 44 -31.33 -4.61 2.04
N LEU A 45 -31.66 -4.73 0.76
CA LEU A 45 -32.44 -3.74 0.02
C LEU A 45 -33.77 -3.40 0.71
N THR A 46 -34.49 -4.42 1.16
CA THR A 46 -35.79 -4.24 1.82
C THR A 46 -35.70 -3.76 3.27
N LEU A 47 -34.68 -4.21 4.01
CA LEU A 47 -34.54 -3.93 5.45
C LEU A 47 -33.83 -2.60 5.72
N SER A 48 -32.77 -2.30 4.97
CA SER A 48 -31.91 -1.13 5.22
C SER A 48 -31.23 -0.67 3.92
N PRO A 49 -31.92 0.06 3.03
CA PRO A 49 -31.34 0.51 1.76
C PRO A 49 -30.16 1.47 1.96
N LYS A 50 -30.07 2.15 3.11
CA LYS A 50 -28.92 3.02 3.46
C LYS A 50 -27.60 2.23 3.53
N THR A 51 -27.65 0.96 3.94
CA THR A 51 -26.47 0.09 4.02
C THR A 51 -25.85 -0.14 2.64
N LEU A 52 -26.63 -0.09 1.56
CA LEU A 52 -26.10 -0.17 0.20
C LEU A 52 -25.22 1.03 -0.16
N GLY A 53 -25.54 2.21 0.37
CA GLY A 53 -24.66 3.38 0.21
C GLY A 53 -23.27 3.13 0.80
N LEU A 54 -23.20 2.43 1.94
CA LEU A 54 -21.94 2.02 2.55
C LEU A 54 -21.20 0.96 1.72
N VAL A 55 -21.93 0.01 1.12
CA VAL A 55 -21.35 -1.00 0.22
C VAL A 55 -20.73 -0.33 -1.02
N LEU A 56 -21.44 0.62 -1.63
CA LEU A 56 -20.93 1.36 -2.80
C LEU A 56 -19.72 2.24 -2.42
N MET A 57 -19.78 2.93 -1.29
CA MET A 57 -18.63 3.67 -0.76
C MET A 57 -17.44 2.77 -0.48
N SER A 58 -17.67 1.59 0.12
CA SER A 58 -16.62 0.60 0.37
C SER A 58 -15.97 0.13 -0.93
N GLY A 59 -16.77 -0.15 -1.97
CA GLY A 59 -16.25 -0.48 -3.30
C GLY A 59 -15.39 0.64 -3.90
N PHE A 60 -15.81 1.90 -3.76
CA PHE A 60 -15.02 3.06 -4.19
C PHE A 60 -13.68 3.17 -3.45
N PHE A 61 -13.69 3.06 -2.11
CA PHE A 61 -12.46 3.09 -1.32
C PHE A 61 -11.54 1.90 -1.64
N ALA A 62 -12.10 0.72 -1.88
CA ALA A 62 -11.33 -0.45 -2.29
C ALA A 62 -10.66 -0.23 -3.66
N ALA A 63 -11.36 0.34 -4.64
CA ALA A 63 -10.80 0.69 -5.94
C ALA A 63 -9.68 1.74 -5.81
N ALA A 64 -9.90 2.79 -5.03
CA ALA A 64 -8.91 3.84 -4.77
C ALA A 64 -7.66 3.27 -4.07
N TYR A 65 -7.83 2.38 -3.09
CA TYR A 65 -6.74 1.71 -2.40
C TYR A 65 -5.93 0.83 -3.36
N ASN A 66 -6.59 0.02 -4.18
CA ASN A 66 -5.92 -0.81 -5.18
C ASN A 66 -5.16 0.03 -6.22
N LEU A 67 -5.72 1.17 -6.64
CA LEU A 67 -5.04 2.10 -7.54
C LEU A 67 -3.81 2.72 -6.87
N LEU A 68 -3.91 3.16 -5.61
CA LEU A 68 -2.79 3.72 -4.87
C LEU A 68 -1.69 2.68 -4.63
N GLN A 69 -2.06 1.44 -4.34
CA GLN A 69 -1.13 0.31 -4.25
C GLN A 69 -0.44 0.05 -5.59
N PHE A 70 -1.16 0.13 -6.71
CA PHE A 70 -0.58 0.00 -8.04
C PHE A 70 0.40 1.13 -8.36
N LEU A 71 0.04 2.38 -8.07
CA LEU A 71 0.93 3.53 -8.24
C LEU A 71 2.20 3.37 -7.39
N MET A 72 2.05 2.95 -6.13
CA MET A 72 3.18 2.61 -5.24
C MET A 72 4.13 1.58 -5.86
N VAL A 73 3.63 0.51 -6.50
CA VAL A 73 4.47 -0.49 -7.20
C VAL A 73 5.23 0.14 -8.37
N ASN A 74 4.64 1.09 -9.08
CA ASN A 74 5.28 1.71 -10.24
C ASN A 74 6.30 2.79 -9.84
N TYR A 75 6.07 3.51 -8.75
CA TYR A 75 6.97 4.57 -8.27
C TYR A 75 8.07 4.06 -7.33
N LEU A 76 7.84 2.96 -6.61
CA LEU A 76 8.81 2.36 -5.71
C LEU A 76 9.20 0.97 -6.19
N SER A 77 10.49 0.62 -6.05
CA SER A 77 10.99 -0.73 -6.30
C SER A 77 10.06 -1.80 -5.71
N ALA A 78 9.80 -2.87 -6.47
CA ALA A 78 8.88 -3.95 -6.12
C ALA A 78 9.05 -4.47 -4.68
N THR A 79 10.30 -4.54 -4.19
CA THR A 79 10.63 -4.95 -2.82
C THR A 79 10.00 -4.02 -1.77
N HIS A 80 10.04 -2.71 -1.99
CA HIS A 80 9.47 -1.74 -1.06
C HIS A 80 7.94 -1.81 -1.02
N THR A 81 7.31 -2.05 -2.17
CA THR A 81 5.85 -2.15 -2.21
C THR A 81 5.36 -3.44 -1.57
N ALA A 82 6.10 -4.54 -1.69
CA ALA A 82 5.83 -5.76 -0.92
C ALA A 82 5.93 -5.52 0.60
N PHE A 83 6.96 -4.80 1.05
CA PHE A 83 7.13 -4.41 2.46
C PHE A 83 6.00 -3.50 2.96
N CYS A 84 5.60 -2.47 2.20
CA CYS A 84 4.48 -1.61 2.56
C CYS A 84 3.14 -2.35 2.61
N GLY A 85 2.91 -3.28 1.68
CA GLY A 85 1.69 -4.10 1.66
C GLY A 85 1.59 -4.98 2.91
N ASN A 86 2.69 -5.63 3.30
CA ASN A 86 2.76 -6.45 4.51
C ASN A 86 2.60 -5.62 5.79
N PHE A 87 3.20 -4.43 5.85
CA PHE A 87 3.02 -3.50 6.96
C PHE A 87 1.57 -3.04 7.09
N ASN A 88 0.91 -2.67 5.97
CA ASN A 88 -0.48 -2.21 6.01
C ASN A 88 -1.41 -3.30 6.56
N LYS A 89 -1.23 -4.56 6.13
CA LYS A 89 -1.96 -5.70 6.70
C LYS A 89 -1.70 -5.89 8.19
N ALA A 90 -0.43 -5.86 8.62
CA ALA A 90 -0.08 -6.00 10.02
C ALA A 90 -0.68 -4.88 10.88
N ALA A 91 -0.68 -3.64 10.38
CA ALA A 91 -1.30 -2.50 11.04
C ALA A 91 -2.83 -2.65 11.14
N THR A 92 -3.50 -3.15 10.09
CA THR A 92 -4.94 -3.43 10.13
C THR A 92 -5.28 -4.49 11.18
N ILE A 93 -4.50 -5.57 11.26
CA ILE A 93 -4.70 -6.62 12.27
C ILE A 93 -4.49 -6.05 13.68
N ALA A 94 -3.41 -5.28 13.89
CA ALA A 94 -3.15 -4.64 15.18
C ALA A 94 -4.30 -3.71 15.59
N LEU A 95 -4.82 -2.91 14.65
CA LEU A 95 -5.94 -2.01 14.90
C LEU A 95 -7.24 -2.77 15.19
N SER A 96 -7.51 -3.86 14.45
CA SER A 96 -8.66 -4.75 14.66
C SER A 96 -8.68 -5.32 16.08
N ILE A 97 -7.52 -5.77 16.56
CA ILE A 97 -7.32 -6.27 17.93
C ILE A 97 -7.57 -5.16 18.96
N ILE A 98 -6.99 -3.97 18.76
CA ILE A 98 -7.15 -2.84 19.69
C ILE A 98 -8.61 -2.36 19.76
N MET A 99 -9.33 -2.36 18.64
CA MET A 99 -10.75 -1.99 18.59
C MET A 99 -11.68 -3.10 19.09
N GLY A 100 -11.14 -4.28 19.43
CA GLY A 100 -11.92 -5.42 19.94
C GLY A 100 -12.84 -6.05 18.89
N MET A 101 -12.61 -5.81 17.61
CA MET A 101 -13.41 -6.38 16.51
C MET A 101 -13.05 -7.85 16.25
N GLU A 102 -11.88 -8.29 16.71
CA GLU A 102 -11.34 -9.61 16.43
C GLU A 102 -10.89 -10.29 17.71
N GLN A 103 -11.31 -11.54 17.89
CA GLN A 103 -10.90 -12.37 19.03
C GLN A 103 -9.62 -13.10 18.66
N LEU A 104 -8.58 -12.92 19.48
CA LEU A 104 -7.33 -13.64 19.26
C LEU A 104 -7.54 -15.15 19.39
N PRO A 105 -6.90 -15.96 18.54
CA PRO A 105 -6.96 -17.42 18.67
C PRO A 105 -6.41 -17.82 20.03
N GLY A 106 -7.17 -18.62 20.78
CA GLY A 106 -6.81 -19.01 22.14
C GLY A 106 -5.46 -19.73 22.24
N GLY A 107 -4.79 -19.60 23.40
CA GLY A 107 -3.55 -20.31 23.71
C GLY A 107 -2.30 -19.73 23.03
N VAL A 108 -1.36 -20.61 22.66
CA VAL A 108 -0.04 -20.25 22.13
C VAL A 108 -0.11 -19.45 20.82
N TRP A 109 -1.17 -19.64 20.05
CA TRP A 109 -1.39 -18.97 18.76
C TRP A 109 -1.58 -17.46 18.89
N SER A 110 -2.18 -16.99 19.99
CA SER A 110 -2.29 -15.55 20.29
C SER A 110 -0.92 -14.90 20.41
N GLY A 111 -0.02 -15.51 21.20
CA GLY A 111 1.35 -15.00 21.37
C GLY A 111 2.14 -14.99 20.07
N LEU A 112 1.99 -16.03 19.25
CA LEU A 112 2.64 -16.11 17.94
C LEU A 112 2.11 -15.05 16.96
N MET A 113 0.80 -14.79 16.97
CA MET A 113 0.18 -13.77 16.13
C MET A 113 0.64 -12.36 16.52
N VAL A 114 0.67 -12.05 17.82
CA VAL A 114 1.19 -10.77 18.33
C VAL A 114 2.68 -10.63 17.98
N GLY A 115 3.48 -11.67 18.21
CA GLY A 115 4.91 -11.68 17.85
C GLY A 115 5.15 -11.46 16.36
N ALA A 116 4.34 -12.07 15.49
CA ALA A 116 4.43 -11.88 14.04
C ALA A 116 4.09 -10.45 13.61
N ILE A 117 3.06 -9.83 14.21
CA ILE A 117 2.70 -8.43 13.95
C ILE A 117 3.87 -7.52 14.34
N PHE A 118 4.40 -7.66 15.56
CA PHE A 118 5.54 -6.88 16.02
C PHE A 118 6.79 -7.09 15.15
N GLY A 119 7.10 -8.33 14.79
CA GLY A 119 8.24 -8.64 13.93
C GLY A 119 8.12 -8.01 12.54
N ASN A 120 6.91 -7.94 11.98
CA ASN A 120 6.66 -7.31 10.67
C ASN A 120 6.84 -5.79 10.75
N ILE A 121 6.27 -5.15 11.79
CA ILE A 121 6.43 -3.71 12.05
C ILE A 121 7.90 -3.34 12.26
N MET A 122 8.62 -4.12 13.08
CA MET A 122 10.05 -3.90 13.35
C MET A 122 10.90 -4.07 12.09
N SER A 123 10.64 -5.10 11.29
CA SER A 123 11.36 -5.32 10.03
C SER A 123 11.15 -4.19 9.04
N PHE A 124 9.91 -3.69 8.91
CA PHE A 124 9.59 -2.54 8.07
C PHE A 124 10.28 -1.26 8.56
N THR A 125 10.30 -1.04 9.87
CA THR A 125 10.93 0.13 10.50
C THR A 125 12.44 0.11 10.30
N CYS A 126 13.10 -1.03 10.53
CA CYS A 126 14.53 -1.21 10.30
C CYS A 126 14.91 -0.99 8.82
N PHE A 127 14.16 -1.60 7.89
CA PHE A 127 14.36 -1.41 6.47
C PHE A 127 14.22 0.06 6.04
N SER A 128 13.19 0.75 6.55
CA SER A 128 12.96 2.17 6.26
C SER A 128 14.08 3.06 6.81
N TYR A 129 14.56 2.76 8.02
CA TYR A 129 15.68 3.48 8.65
C TYR A 129 16.98 3.30 7.86
N LEU A 130 17.37 2.07 7.54
CA LEU A 130 18.59 1.78 6.77
C LEU A 130 18.56 2.40 5.37
N LYS A 131 17.39 2.42 4.73
CA LYS A 131 17.23 3.04 3.41
C LYS A 131 17.32 4.57 3.49
N ALA A 132 16.78 5.18 4.54
CA ALA A 132 16.88 6.63 4.76
C ALA A 132 18.33 7.06 4.99
N THR A 133 19.09 6.32 5.81
CA THR A 133 20.51 6.62 6.06
C THR A 133 21.36 6.41 4.80
N ALA A 134 21.11 5.36 4.02
CA ALA A 134 21.80 5.13 2.75
C ALA A 134 21.53 6.23 1.71
N LYS A 135 20.29 6.75 1.66
CA LYS A 135 19.94 7.88 0.78
C LYS A 135 20.68 9.15 1.19
N THR A 136 20.75 9.45 2.49
CA THR A 136 21.46 10.62 3.03
C THR A 136 22.98 10.51 2.82
N ALA A 137 23.56 9.32 2.99
CA ALA A 137 24.98 9.08 2.72
C ALA A 137 25.33 9.34 1.24
N LYS A 138 24.56 8.76 0.30
CA LYS A 138 24.75 9.02 -1.14
C LYS A 138 24.57 10.48 -1.53
N ALA A 139 23.64 11.20 -0.89
CA ALA A 139 23.46 12.64 -1.13
C ALA A 139 24.65 13.46 -0.65
N LYS A 140 25.27 13.07 0.47
CA LYS A 140 26.45 13.72 1.04
C LYS A 140 27.71 13.45 0.21
N ASP A 141 27.89 12.23 -0.27
CA ASP A 141 29.00 11.85 -1.15
C ASP A 141 28.90 12.52 -2.53
N GLY A 142 27.68 12.64 -3.08
CA GLY A 142 27.44 13.37 -4.33
C GLY A 142 27.62 14.89 -4.21
N ALA A 143 27.31 15.47 -3.04
CA ALA A 143 27.58 16.88 -2.76
C ALA A 143 29.08 17.16 -2.56
N ALA A 144 29.83 16.23 -1.95
CA ALA A 144 31.28 16.32 -1.83
C ALA A 144 31.97 16.22 -3.20
N ALA A 145 31.57 15.24 -4.03
CA ALA A 145 32.10 15.05 -5.39
C ALA A 145 31.79 16.22 -6.35
N GLY A 146 30.66 16.93 -6.14
CA GLY A 146 30.32 18.14 -6.89
C GLY A 146 31.07 19.41 -6.46
N SER A 147 31.81 19.36 -5.34
CA SER A 147 32.55 20.50 -4.80
C SER A 147 34.05 20.50 -5.17
N GLU A 148 34.59 19.38 -5.66
CA GLU A 148 36.02 19.23 -6.01
C GLU A 148 36.38 19.65 -7.46
N THR A 149 35.44 20.13 -8.28
CA THR A 149 35.71 20.53 -9.67
C THR A 149 35.62 22.04 -9.95
N ARG A 150 35.80 22.90 -8.93
CA ARG A 150 36.09 24.33 -9.14
C ARG A 150 37.52 24.65 -8.73
N THR A 151 38.48 24.20 -9.52
CA THR A 151 39.79 24.86 -9.60
C THR A 151 39.58 26.29 -10.09
N PRO A 152 40.09 27.33 -9.39
CA PRO A 152 39.99 28.70 -9.83
C PRO A 152 40.99 28.93 -10.96
N GLU A 153 40.55 28.75 -12.21
CA GLU A 153 41.35 29.09 -13.38
C GLU A 153 41.23 30.59 -13.64
N GLY A 154 42.32 31.32 -13.39
CA GLY A 154 42.63 32.53 -14.16
C GLY A 154 42.36 33.87 -13.48
N SER A 155 43.05 34.19 -12.39
CA SER A 155 43.46 35.57 -12.12
C SER A 155 44.54 35.98 -13.14
N ARG A 156 44.13 36.38 -14.35
CA ARG A 156 44.96 37.22 -15.23
C ARG A 156 44.52 38.66 -15.05
N LEU A 157 45.32 39.41 -14.31
CA LEU A 157 45.34 40.87 -14.34
C LEU A 157 45.64 41.32 -15.78
N PRO A 158 44.85 42.20 -16.40
CA PRO A 158 45.36 43.02 -17.48
C PRO A 158 46.23 44.11 -16.85
N SER A 159 47.56 43.93 -16.95
CA SER A 159 48.51 45.02 -16.74
C SER A 159 48.56 45.83 -18.03
N ASP A 160 48.38 47.14 -17.87
CA ASP A 160 48.37 48.15 -18.90
C ASP A 160 49.66 48.24 -19.73
N ALA A 161 49.47 48.83 -20.92
CA ALA A 161 50.35 49.74 -21.65
C ALA A 161 51.62 49.22 -22.37
N ASP A 162 51.56 49.22 -23.71
CA ASP A 162 52.46 49.98 -24.61
C ASP A 162 51.83 49.87 -26.04
N GLY A 163 51.52 50.90 -26.82
CA GLY A 163 52.19 52.19 -26.95
C GLY A 163 53.26 52.13 -28.03
N LYS A 164 52.90 52.15 -29.33
CA LYS A 164 53.68 52.79 -30.43
C LYS A 164 53.06 52.59 -31.83
N ASN A 165 52.82 53.77 -32.43
CA ASN A 165 52.89 54.18 -33.84
C ASN A 165 51.96 53.54 -34.88
#